data_AF-A0A8S3FIZ2-F1
#
_entry.id   AF-A0A8S3FIZ2-F1
#
_cell.length_a   1.000
_cell.length_b   1.000
_cell.length_c   1.000
_cell.angle_alpha   90.00
_cell.angle_beta   90.00
_cell.angle_gamma   90.00
#
_symmetry.space_group_name_H-M   'P 1'
#
loop_
_entity.id
_entity.type
_entity.pdbx_description
1 polymer ?
#
loop_
_entity_poly.entity_id
_entity_poly.type
_entity_poly.pdbx_seq_one_letter_code
_entity_poly.pdbx_strand_id
1 'polypeptide(L)'
;MSILSYRFFRCIPRLRSITLSSRQSSTSSIDPAEINRFRQLSSAWWNETGEYAALHSLNQLRIPFIREQLLQSSSKTNDPIKPLKDFQLLDIGCGGGILTE
;
A
#
# COMPACT_ATOMS: atom_id res chain seq x y z
N MET A 1 18.84 25.01 -45.52
CA MET A 1 19.45 25.98 -44.59
C MET A 1 18.33 26.83 -44.01
N SER A 2 17.93 26.62 -42.76
CA SER A 2 17.65 27.72 -41.82
C SER A 2 17.29 27.12 -40.47
N ILE A 3 17.94 27.67 -39.45
CA ILE A 3 17.97 27.24 -38.06
C ILE A 3 16.95 28.12 -37.34
N LEU A 4 16.00 27.54 -36.62
CA LEU A 4 15.27 28.27 -35.58
C LEU A 4 15.29 27.46 -34.30
N SER A 5 16.40 27.70 -33.59
CA SER A 5 16.66 27.35 -32.21
C SER A 5 15.63 28.05 -31.31
N TYR A 6 14.65 27.31 -30.80
CA TYR A 6 13.89 27.71 -29.62
C TYR A 6 14.50 27.06 -28.38
N ARG A 7 15.60 27.66 -27.89
CA ARG A 7 16.06 27.43 -26.52
C ARG A 7 15.08 28.11 -25.57
N PHE A 8 14.14 27.34 -25.06
CA PHE A 8 13.37 27.72 -23.87
C PHE A 8 14.32 27.74 -22.66
N PHE A 9 14.96 28.88 -22.40
CA PHE A 9 15.55 29.13 -21.08
C PHE A 9 14.41 29.34 -20.09
N ARG A 10 13.88 28.25 -19.53
CA ARG A 10 13.09 28.31 -18.31
C ARG A 10 14.04 28.72 -17.19
N CYS A 11 13.82 29.91 -16.65
CA CYS A 11 14.40 30.36 -15.38
C CYS A 11 14.10 29.29 -14.31
N ILE A 12 15.13 28.56 -13.86
CA ILE A 12 15.02 27.64 -12.73
C ILE A 12 15.11 28.51 -11.47
N PRO A 13 14.04 28.68 -10.68
CA PRO A 13 14.18 29.37 -9.41
C PRO A 13 15.08 28.53 -8.52
N ARG A 14 16.15 29.14 -8.02
CA ARG A 14 17.06 28.57 -7.03
C ARG A 14 16.24 28.14 -5.81
N LEU A 15 16.00 26.83 -5.67
CA LEU A 15 15.34 26.27 -4.50
C LEU A 15 16.17 26.66 -3.27
N ARG A 16 15.58 27.48 -2.39
CA ARG A 16 16.11 27.68 -1.04
C ARG A 16 16.09 26.31 -0.36
N SER A 17 17.24 25.86 0.13
CA SER A 17 17.31 24.68 0.99
C SER A 17 16.44 24.94 2.21
N ILE A 18 15.26 24.33 2.25
CA ILE A 18 14.43 24.27 3.44
C ILE A 18 15.07 23.17 4.28
N THR A 19 15.80 23.54 5.32
CA THR A 19 16.25 22.60 6.34
C THR A 19 15.01 22.10 7.07
N LEU A 20 14.43 21.01 6.60
CA LEU A 20 13.37 20.29 7.31
C LEU A 20 14.00 19.70 8.56
N SER A 21 13.91 20.42 9.68
CA SER A 21 14.19 19.86 10.99
C SER A 21 13.10 18.84 11.29
N SER A 22 13.37 17.57 11.06
CA SER A 22 12.48 16.48 11.43
C SER A 22 12.29 16.51 12.95
N ARG A 23 11.08 16.83 13.42
CA ARG A 23 10.69 16.51 14.80
C ARG A 23 10.61 15.00 14.87
N GLN A 24 11.63 14.38 15.46
CA GLN A 24 11.62 12.96 15.74
C GLN A 24 10.86 12.75 17.06
N SER A 25 9.59 12.37 16.96
CA SER A 25 8.83 11.92 18.13
C SER A 25 9.39 10.58 18.59
N SER A 26 9.99 10.54 19.78
CA SER A 26 10.60 9.35 20.38
C SER A 26 9.59 8.39 21.02
N THR A 27 8.29 8.58 20.80
CA THR A 27 7.22 7.73 21.32
C THR A 27 6.78 6.73 20.26
N SER A 28 6.95 5.44 20.54
CA SER A 28 6.45 4.37 19.69
C SER A 28 4.92 4.40 19.61
N SER A 29 4.36 4.21 18.42
CA SER A 29 2.91 4.03 18.21
C SER A 29 2.45 2.58 18.41
N ILE A 30 3.34 1.71 18.91
CA ILE A 30 3.09 0.28 19.07
C ILE A 30 2.62 -0.01 20.49
N ASP A 31 1.48 -0.71 20.61
CA ASP A 31 1.03 -1.31 21.87
C ASP A 31 1.51 -2.78 21.97
N PRO A 32 2.41 -3.11 22.93
CA PRO A 32 2.87 -4.48 23.14
C PRO A 32 1.76 -5.47 23.51
N ALA A 33 0.71 -5.03 24.20
CA ALA A 33 -0.39 -5.90 24.60
C ALA A 33 -1.21 -6.35 23.38
N GLU A 34 -1.43 -5.44 22.44
CA GLU A 34 -2.10 -5.72 21.16
C GLU A 34 -1.29 -6.73 20.32
N ILE A 35 0.03 -6.50 20.18
CA ILE A 35 0.90 -7.45 19.47
C ILE A 35 0.83 -8.83 20.10
N ASN A 36 0.88 -8.93 21.43
CA ASN A 36 0.83 -10.21 22.11
C ASN A 36 -0.51 -10.93 21.90
N ARG A 37 -1.63 -10.19 21.93
CA ARG A 37 -2.96 -10.74 21.64
C ARG A 37 -3.01 -11.35 20.24
N PHE A 38 -2.58 -10.62 19.21
CA PHE A 38 -2.59 -11.15 17.84
C PHE A 38 -1.60 -12.30 17.63
N ARG A 39 -0.45 -12.28 18.31
CA ARG A 39 0.50 -13.39 18.30
C ARG A 39 -0.10 -14.68 18.88
N GLN A 40 -0.89 -14.59 19.94
CA GLN A 40 -1.54 -15.77 20.53
C GLN A 40 -2.60 -16.39 19.62
N LEU A 41 -3.23 -15.56 18.76
CA LEU A 41 -4.29 -15.99 17.85
C LEU A 41 -3.78 -16.34 16.44
N SER A 42 -2.50 -16.12 16.15
CA SER A 42 -1.97 -16.17 14.78
C SER A 42 -2.09 -17.54 14.13
N SER A 43 -2.09 -18.63 14.90
CA SER A 43 -2.29 -19.98 14.38
C SER A 43 -3.68 -20.20 13.77
N ALA A 44 -4.66 -19.35 14.13
CA ALA A 44 -6.02 -19.43 13.61
C ALA A 44 -6.26 -18.54 12.38
N TRP A 45 -5.26 -17.76 11.92
CA TRP A 45 -5.45 -16.79 10.82
C TRP A 45 -6.02 -17.43 9.56
N TRP A 46 -5.58 -18.63 9.20
CA TRP A 46 -6.01 -19.34 7.99
C TRP A 46 -7.12 -20.37 8.21
N ASN A 47 -7.77 -20.35 9.38
CA ASN A 47 -8.98 -21.13 9.59
C ASN A 47 -10.20 -20.35 9.06
N GLU A 48 -10.69 -20.72 7.87
CA GLU A 48 -11.81 -20.07 7.18
C GLU A 48 -13.14 -20.14 7.94
N THR A 49 -13.29 -21.06 8.91
CA THR A 49 -14.48 -21.19 9.75
C THR A 49 -14.26 -20.76 11.20
N GLY A 50 -13.08 -20.21 11.52
CA GLY A 50 -12.69 -19.80 12.86
C GLY A 50 -12.87 -18.30 13.13
N GLU A 51 -12.13 -17.79 14.13
CA GLU A 51 -12.18 -16.39 14.61
C GLU A 51 -11.96 -15.33 13.50
N TYR A 52 -11.27 -15.70 12.43
CA TYR A 52 -10.96 -14.81 11.30
C TYR A 52 -11.82 -15.08 10.04
N ALA A 53 -12.85 -15.93 10.12
CA ALA A 53 -13.75 -16.26 9.00
C ALA A 53 -14.35 -15.02 8.31
N ALA A 54 -14.75 -14.03 9.11
CA ALA A 54 -15.27 -12.77 8.59
C ALA A 54 -14.23 -12.01 7.76
N LEU A 55 -12.95 -12.04 8.16
CA LEU A 55 -11.86 -11.38 7.45
C LEU A 55 -11.57 -12.06 6.10
N HIS A 56 -11.67 -13.39 6.04
CA HIS A 56 -11.61 -14.16 4.79
C HIS A 56 -12.77 -13.82 3.86
N SER A 57 -14.00 -13.86 4.37
CA SER A 57 -15.20 -13.58 3.56
C SER A 57 -15.19 -12.15 3.01
N LEU A 58 -14.63 -11.19 3.78
CA LEU A 58 -14.51 -9.81 3.34
C LEU A 58 -13.63 -9.64 2.10
N ASN A 59 -12.71 -10.58 1.79
CA ASN A 59 -11.90 -10.57 0.56
C ASN A 59 -12.75 -10.51 -0.71
N GLN A 60 -13.93 -11.14 -0.71
CA GLN A 60 -14.87 -11.13 -1.83
C GLN A 60 -15.34 -9.71 -2.20
N LEU A 61 -15.28 -8.78 -1.24
CA LEU A 61 -15.66 -7.38 -1.44
C LEU A 61 -14.45 -6.45 -1.58
N ARG A 62 -13.46 -6.58 -0.68
CA ARG A 62 -12.34 -5.62 -0.63
C ARG A 62 -11.34 -5.81 -1.77
N ILE A 63 -11.09 -7.04 -2.23
CA ILE A 63 -10.14 -7.27 -3.34
C ILE A 63 -10.67 -6.65 -4.64
N PRO A 64 -11.94 -6.89 -5.06
CA PRO A 64 -12.51 -6.21 -6.22
C PRO A 64 -12.48 -4.69 -6.10
N PHE A 65 -12.82 -4.15 -4.93
CA PHE A 65 -12.78 -2.71 -4.67
C PHE A 65 -11.38 -2.12 -4.86
N ILE A 66 -10.36 -2.69 -4.20
CA ILE A 66 -8.97 -2.23 -4.31
C ILE A 66 -8.50 -2.32 -5.77
N ARG A 67 -8.75 -3.46 -6.43
CA ARG A 67 -8.37 -3.68 -7.83
C ARG A 67 -8.99 -2.62 -8.74
N GLU A 68 -10.28 -2.32 -8.59
CA GLU A 68 -10.97 -1.34 -9.42
C GLU A 68 -10.32 0.04 -9.31
N GLN A 69 -10.01 0.49 -8.09
CA GLN A 69 -9.33 1.78 -7.86
C GLN A 69 -7.92 1.81 -8.48
N LEU A 70 -7.19 0.70 -8.39
CA LEU A 70 -5.85 0.59 -8.97
C LEU A 70 -5.87 0.57 -10.51
N LEU A 71 -6.89 -0.02 -11.12
CA LEU A 71 -7.05 -0.01 -12.58
C LEU A 71 -7.45 1.37 -13.12
N GLN A 72 -8.17 2.19 -12.35
CA GLN A 72 -8.51 3.57 -12.76
C GLN A 72 -7.27 4.47 -12.92
N SER A 73 -6.21 4.17 -12.17
CA SER A 73 -4.97 4.96 -12.14
C SER A 73 -3.81 4.33 -12.91
N SER A 74 -4.03 3.21 -13.62
CA SER A 74 -2.96 2.50 -14.31
C SER A 74 -3.41 1.86 -15.63
N SER A 75 -2.46 1.62 -16.54
CA SER A 75 -2.71 0.86 -17.78
C SER A 75 -2.48 -0.65 -17.59
N LYS A 76 -2.57 -1.17 -16.36
CA LYS A 76 -2.29 -2.58 -16.05
C LYS A 76 -3.46 -3.48 -16.41
N THR A 77 -3.15 -4.76 -16.61
CA THR A 77 -4.13 -5.77 -17.04
C THR A 77 -4.89 -6.37 -15.86
N ASN A 78 -6.15 -6.71 -16.10
CA ASN A 78 -6.98 -7.40 -15.12
C ASN A 78 -6.72 -8.92 -15.17
N ASP A 79 -6.03 -9.46 -14.15
CA ASP A 79 -5.87 -10.90 -13.96
C ASP A 79 -6.94 -11.39 -12.97
N PRO A 80 -7.86 -12.29 -13.36
CA PRO A 80 -8.93 -12.75 -12.47
C PRO A 80 -8.44 -13.70 -11.37
N ILE A 81 -7.30 -14.37 -11.57
CA ILE A 81 -6.72 -15.32 -10.61
C ILE A 81 -5.84 -14.59 -9.61
N LYS A 82 -5.04 -13.62 -10.08
CA LYS A 82 -4.14 -12.83 -9.24
C LYS A 82 -4.40 -11.33 -9.44
N PRO A 83 -5.49 -10.79 -8.87
CA PRO A 83 -6.00 -9.45 -9.16
C PRO A 83 -5.04 -8.30 -8.83
N LEU A 84 -4.04 -8.55 -7.98
CA LEU A 84 -3.09 -7.54 -7.50
C LEU A 84 -1.64 -7.76 -8.01
N LYS A 85 -1.36 -8.79 -8.83
CA LYS A 85 0.02 -9.25 -9.13
C LYS A 85 0.94 -8.19 -9.74
N ASP A 86 0.39 -7.29 -10.55
CA ASP A 86 1.18 -6.32 -11.31
C ASP A 86 1.38 -5.02 -10.53
N PHE A 87 0.83 -4.90 -9.33
CA PHE A 87 0.92 -3.72 -8.48
C PHE A 87 2.02 -3.85 -7.43
N GLN A 88 2.75 -2.75 -7.21
CA GLN A 88 3.62 -2.63 -6.05
C GLN A 88 2.79 -2.04 -4.91
N LEU A 89 2.42 -2.89 -3.96
CA LEU A 89 1.53 -2.56 -2.84
C LEU A 89 2.24 -2.82 -1.50
N LEU A 90 1.86 -2.06 -0.48
CA LEU A 90 2.29 -2.26 0.90
C LEU A 90 1.05 -2.42 1.77
N ASP A 91 0.91 -3.58 2.41
CA ASP A 91 -0.17 -3.88 3.34
C ASP A 91 0.31 -3.65 4.78
N ILE A 92 -0.08 -2.51 5.37
CA ILE A 92 0.30 -2.13 6.73
C ILE A 92 -0.58 -2.89 7.73
N GLY A 93 0.04 -3.73 8.55
CA GLY A 93 -0.71 -4.61 9.46
C GLY A 93 -1.22 -5.88 8.78
N CYS A 94 -0.47 -6.39 7.78
CA CYS A 94 -0.84 -7.57 7.00
C CYS A 94 -1.13 -8.83 7.84
N GLY A 95 -0.56 -8.94 9.04
CA GLY A 95 -0.78 -10.07 9.93
C GLY A 95 -0.46 -11.40 9.23
N GLY A 96 -1.47 -12.27 9.10
CA GLY A 96 -1.35 -13.56 8.42
C GLY A 96 -1.33 -13.51 6.90
N GLY A 97 -1.37 -12.33 6.27
CA GLY A 97 -1.33 -12.20 4.82
C GLY A 97 -2.66 -12.49 4.11
N ILE A 98 -3.78 -12.52 4.86
CA ILE A 98 -5.12 -12.91 4.34
C ILE A 98 -5.57 -12.07 3.14
N LEU A 99 -5.11 -10.82 3.01
CA LEU A 99 -5.43 -9.97 1.86
C LEU A 99 -4.53 -10.24 0.64
N THR A 100 -3.26 -10.60 0.88
CA THR A 100 -2.17 -10.50 -0.08
C THR A 100 -1.68 -11.83 -0.65
N GLU A 101 -1.94 -12.95 0.04
CA GLU A 101 -1.66 -14.32 -0.42
C GLU A 101 -2.84 -14.92 -1.18
#